data_AF-A0A180FX55-F1
#
_entry.id   AF-A0A180FX55-F1
#
_cell.length_a   1.000
_cell.length_b   1.000
_cell.length_c   1.000
_cell.angle_alpha   90.00
_cell.angle_beta   90.00
_cell.angle_gamma   90.00
#
_symmetry.space_group_name_H-M   'P 1'
#
loop_
_entity.id
_entity.type
_entity.pdbx_description
1 polymer ?
#
loop_
_entity_poly.entity_id
_entity_poly.type
_entity_poly.pdbx_seq_one_letter_code
_entity_poly.pdbx_strand_id
1 'polypeptide(L)'
;MPPSPETTGAQGRQKGKATQNKPRDSVQADDRGPPPHMDPRLPSSPQIPNPRVTNNAPPPHHRQTRYDERDELLAKEIRDFEEAEFHLRQSKLVGHAIQTANSQFRSVNTLKADGSNFGDWYQNMAEVARLNLKDARFFFEVCTNSTYEKIGRAILIASIDQSLVAEMQALPTCFAMYSNLLAKFKTSLRAAQMNIYNKFRRFRIDPDGHNAGIASDLKDLRR
;
A
#
# COMPACT_ATOMS: atom_id res chain seq x y z
N MET A 1 11.00 54.55 12.45
CA MET A 1 11.91 54.46 11.30
C MET A 1 13.18 55.24 11.63
N PRO A 2 14.36 54.89 11.06
CA PRO A 2 15.16 53.67 11.21
C PRO A 2 16.63 54.13 11.56
N PRO A 3 17.79 53.44 11.33
CA PRO A 3 18.11 52.44 10.30
C PRO A 3 18.76 51.13 10.80
N SER A 4 18.53 50.07 10.03
CA SER A 4 19.48 48.94 9.86
C SER A 4 20.74 49.43 9.14
N PRO A 5 21.90 48.79 9.33
CA PRO A 5 22.93 48.76 8.29
C PRO A 5 22.74 47.50 7.42
N GLU A 6 22.31 47.70 6.18
CA GLU A 6 22.76 46.91 5.03
C GLU A 6 24.12 47.47 4.59
N THR A 7 25.09 46.61 4.26
CA THR A 7 26.12 46.80 3.19
C THR A 7 26.82 45.43 3.01
N THR A 8 26.51 44.63 2.00
CA THR A 8 26.97 44.66 0.58
C THR A 8 28.40 44.13 0.37
N GLY A 9 28.54 43.21 -0.59
CA GLY A 9 29.81 42.89 -1.28
C GLY A 9 30.12 41.39 -1.36
N ALA A 10 29.49 40.62 -2.25
CA ALA A 10 29.86 40.44 -3.67
C ALA A 10 30.99 39.41 -3.93
N GLN A 11 30.57 38.35 -4.65
CA GLN A 11 31.22 37.71 -5.81
C GLN A 11 32.60 37.02 -5.72
N GLY A 12 32.65 35.81 -6.27
CA GLY A 12 33.80 35.31 -7.03
C GLY A 12 34.09 33.81 -6.82
N ARG A 13 33.44 32.90 -7.56
CA ARG A 13 33.87 32.27 -8.84
C ARG A 13 34.93 31.14 -8.74
N GLN A 14 34.45 29.94 -9.10
CA GLN A 14 35.01 28.98 -10.08
C GLN A 14 36.39 28.31 -9.88
N LYS A 15 36.36 26.97 -9.85
CA LYS A 15 36.94 26.03 -10.85
C LYS A 15 36.71 24.61 -10.30
N GLY A 16 36.18 23.61 -11.02
CA GLY A 16 36.27 23.33 -12.44
C GLY A 16 37.31 22.25 -12.68
N LYS A 17 36.88 21.01 -13.00
CA LYS A 17 37.53 20.13 -13.97
C LYS A 17 36.59 19.00 -14.38
N ALA A 18 35.98 19.19 -15.55
CA ALA A 18 35.61 18.12 -16.46
C ALA A 18 36.80 17.83 -17.39
N THR A 19 36.97 16.56 -17.76
CA THR A 19 37.60 16.10 -19.01
C THR A 19 37.16 14.64 -19.13
N GLN A 20 36.12 14.27 -19.89
CA GLN A 20 35.97 14.29 -21.36
C GLN A 20 37.04 13.42 -22.04
N ASN A 21 36.60 12.37 -22.72
CA ASN A 21 37.11 11.96 -24.05
C ASN A 21 36.16 10.95 -24.73
N LYS A 22 35.25 11.49 -25.55
CA LYS A 22 34.92 10.99 -26.90
C LYS A 22 35.36 12.16 -27.82
N PRO A 23 35.83 11.96 -29.07
CA PRO A 23 35.16 11.23 -30.17
C PRO A 23 36.22 10.41 -31.00
N ARG A 24 35.97 9.71 -32.11
CA ARG A 24 35.29 10.13 -33.35
C ARG A 24 35.28 8.96 -34.35
N ASP A 25 34.18 8.84 -35.08
CA ASP A 25 34.03 8.09 -36.33
C ASP A 25 35.01 8.58 -37.41
N SER A 26 35.49 7.69 -38.28
CA SER A 26 35.49 7.90 -39.74
C SER A 26 36.16 6.75 -40.51
N VAL A 27 35.34 5.98 -41.21
CA VAL A 27 35.41 5.62 -42.64
C VAL A 27 36.79 5.42 -43.28
N GLN A 28 37.02 4.23 -43.85
CA GLN A 28 37.52 4.12 -45.22
C GLN A 28 37.06 2.82 -45.89
N ALA A 29 36.36 3.02 -47.00
CA ALA A 29 36.04 2.01 -48.00
C ALA A 29 37.12 2.03 -49.09
N ASP A 30 37.22 0.89 -49.79
CA ASP A 30 37.63 0.69 -51.18
C ASP A 30 39.11 0.88 -51.58
N ASP A 31 39.70 -0.15 -52.22
CA ASP A 31 39.98 -0.13 -53.67
C ASP A 31 40.72 -1.40 -54.18
N ARG A 32 40.19 -1.94 -55.28
CA ARG A 32 40.87 -2.58 -56.44
C ARG A 32 41.48 -4.00 -56.37
N GLY A 33 40.85 -4.92 -57.13
CA GLY A 33 41.49 -6.09 -57.80
C GLY A 33 42.43 -5.67 -58.97
N PRO A 34 42.89 -6.55 -59.90
CA PRO A 34 42.24 -7.75 -60.49
C PRO A 34 43.16 -9.02 -60.65
N PRO A 35 42.65 -10.16 -61.19
CA PRO A 35 43.35 -11.46 -61.34
C PRO A 35 44.05 -11.60 -62.72
N PRO A 36 45.04 -12.50 -62.91
CA PRO A 36 44.79 -13.79 -63.60
C PRO A 36 45.78 -14.92 -63.15
N HIS A 37 45.51 -16.21 -63.30
CA HIS A 37 45.58 -16.92 -64.57
C HIS A 37 44.97 -18.32 -64.38
N MET A 38 44.12 -18.68 -65.33
CA MET A 38 43.77 -20.06 -65.61
C MET A 38 45.03 -20.81 -66.07
N ASP A 39 45.19 -22.06 -65.65
CA ASP A 39 45.57 -23.08 -66.63
C ASP A 39 44.90 -24.43 -66.31
N PRO A 40 44.33 -25.12 -67.31
CA PRO A 40 43.36 -26.18 -67.16
C PRO A 40 44.05 -27.54 -67.19
N ARG A 41 43.50 -28.51 -66.45
CA ARG A 41 43.49 -29.93 -66.81
C ARG A 41 42.51 -30.64 -65.90
N LEU A 42 41.28 -30.81 -66.40
CA LEU A 42 40.37 -31.85 -65.96
C LEU A 42 41.07 -33.21 -66.08
N PRO A 43 40.71 -34.18 -65.23
CA PRO A 43 39.79 -35.19 -65.74
C PRO A 43 38.63 -35.50 -64.79
N SER A 44 37.44 -35.60 -65.40
CA SER A 44 36.34 -36.52 -65.12
C SER A 44 35.82 -36.69 -63.69
N SER A 45 34.55 -36.30 -63.53
CA SER A 45 33.63 -36.77 -62.49
C SER A 45 33.78 -38.27 -62.18
N PRO A 46 33.60 -38.62 -60.90
CA PRO A 46 32.54 -39.57 -60.59
C PRO A 46 31.65 -39.09 -59.43
N GLN A 47 30.35 -39.12 -59.72
CA GLN A 47 29.24 -39.39 -58.80
C GLN A 47 29.24 -38.72 -57.41
N ILE A 48 28.38 -37.71 -57.32
CA ILE A 48 27.73 -37.25 -56.09
C ILE A 48 27.22 -38.48 -55.29
N PRO A 49 27.68 -38.72 -54.05
CA PRO A 49 26.94 -39.56 -53.13
C PRO A 49 25.71 -38.77 -52.71
N ASN A 50 24.54 -39.21 -53.17
CA ASN A 50 23.26 -38.73 -52.67
C ASN A 50 23.29 -38.82 -51.13
N PRO A 51 23.16 -37.73 -50.36
CA PRO A 51 22.87 -37.87 -48.96
C PRO A 51 21.48 -38.49 -48.90
N ARG A 52 21.41 -39.74 -48.47
CA ARG A 52 20.17 -40.40 -48.07
C ARG A 52 19.53 -39.47 -47.04
N VAL A 53 18.56 -38.68 -47.47
CA VAL A 53 17.65 -37.99 -46.57
C VAL A 53 16.93 -39.10 -45.84
N THR A 54 17.42 -39.44 -44.67
CA THR A 54 16.63 -40.19 -43.70
C THR A 54 15.47 -39.25 -43.39
N ASN A 55 14.31 -39.54 -43.99
CA ASN A 55 13.03 -38.95 -43.62
C ASN A 55 12.68 -39.43 -42.20
N ASN A 56 13.46 -39.02 -41.21
CA ASN A 56 13.10 -39.07 -39.80
C ASN A 56 12.48 -37.71 -39.42
N ALA A 57 11.64 -37.16 -40.29
CA ALA A 57 10.77 -36.07 -39.90
C ALA A 57 9.84 -36.61 -38.82
N PRO A 58 9.78 -35.99 -37.62
CA PRO A 58 8.83 -36.40 -36.60
C PRO A 58 7.42 -36.41 -37.20
N PRO A 59 6.53 -37.34 -36.81
CA PRO A 59 5.15 -37.31 -37.26
C PRO A 59 4.55 -35.92 -36.99
N PRO A 60 3.75 -35.35 -37.89
CA PRO A 60 3.23 -33.97 -37.75
C PRO A 60 2.52 -33.74 -36.41
N HIS A 61 1.92 -34.77 -35.84
CA HIS A 61 1.28 -34.75 -34.52
C HIS A 61 2.21 -34.32 -33.38
N HIS A 62 3.48 -34.72 -33.39
CA HIS A 62 4.42 -34.42 -32.30
C HIS A 62 4.89 -32.96 -32.30
N ARG A 63 4.84 -32.33 -33.47
CA ARG A 63 5.16 -30.90 -33.61
C ARG A 63 3.95 -30.05 -33.21
N GLN A 64 2.74 -30.48 -33.59
CA GLN A 64 1.48 -29.83 -33.21
C GLN A 64 1.29 -29.80 -31.69
N THR A 65 1.41 -30.96 -31.02
CA THR A 65 1.24 -31.06 -29.55
C THR A 65 2.21 -30.16 -28.78
N ARG A 66 3.42 -29.93 -29.30
CA ARG A 66 4.43 -29.09 -28.67
C ARG A 66 4.15 -27.59 -28.81
N TYR A 67 3.42 -27.19 -29.87
CA TYR A 67 2.91 -25.82 -30.01
C TYR A 67 1.69 -25.64 -29.10
N ASP A 68 0.78 -26.61 -29.08
CA ASP A 68 -0.41 -26.59 -28.22
C ASP A 68 -0.02 -26.48 -26.73
N GLU A 69 0.97 -27.26 -26.27
CA GLU A 69 1.51 -27.16 -24.89
C GLU A 69 2.13 -25.79 -24.56
N ARG A 70 2.80 -25.16 -25.52
CA ARG A 70 3.38 -23.81 -25.32
C ARG A 70 2.30 -22.74 -25.28
N ASP A 71 1.29 -22.87 -26.11
CA ASP A 71 0.16 -21.96 -26.16
C ASP A 71 -0.69 -22.08 -24.88
N GLU A 72 -0.85 -23.30 -24.34
CA GLU A 72 -1.48 -23.54 -23.04
C GLU A 72 -0.68 -22.95 -21.87
N LEU A 73 0.66 -23.09 -21.89
CA LEU A 73 1.54 -22.48 -20.90
C LEU A 73 1.47 -20.95 -20.95
N LEU A 74 1.50 -20.37 -22.15
CA LEU A 74 1.36 -18.92 -22.34
C LEU A 74 -0.02 -18.44 -21.86
N ALA A 75 -1.09 -19.15 -22.20
CA ALA A 75 -2.44 -18.83 -21.73
C ALA A 75 -2.55 -18.91 -20.21
N LYS A 76 -1.86 -19.87 -19.56
CA LYS A 76 -1.77 -19.93 -18.10
C LYS A 76 -1.00 -18.74 -17.54
N GLU A 77 0.15 -18.40 -18.13
CA GLU A 77 0.97 -17.26 -17.69
C GLU A 77 0.19 -15.95 -17.79
N ILE A 78 -0.57 -15.73 -18.87
CA ILE A 78 -1.43 -14.55 -19.01
C ILE A 78 -2.49 -14.50 -17.91
N ARG A 79 -3.18 -15.62 -17.63
CA ARG A 79 -4.18 -15.68 -16.54
C ARG A 79 -3.55 -15.39 -15.17
N ASP A 80 -2.41 -16.02 -14.88
CA ASP A 80 -1.69 -15.81 -13.63
C ASP A 80 -1.24 -14.34 -13.48
N PHE A 81 -0.79 -13.71 -14.58
CA PHE A 81 -0.41 -12.31 -14.61
C PHE A 81 -1.60 -11.38 -14.36
N GLU A 82 -2.74 -11.62 -15.00
CA GLU A 82 -3.96 -10.84 -14.81
C GLU A 82 -4.49 -10.93 -13.37
N GLU A 83 -4.49 -12.14 -12.79
CA GLU A 83 -4.86 -12.37 -11.39
C GLU A 83 -3.91 -11.63 -10.43
N ALA A 84 -2.59 -11.75 -10.66
CA ALA A 84 -1.59 -11.07 -9.86
C ALA A 84 -1.71 -9.54 -9.98
N GLU A 85 -1.98 -9.01 -11.18
CA GLU A 85 -2.16 -7.58 -11.40
C GLU A 85 -3.40 -7.06 -10.64
N PHE A 86 -4.52 -7.79 -10.71
CA PHE A 86 -5.73 -7.45 -9.97
C PHE A 86 -5.46 -7.40 -8.46
N HIS A 87 -4.84 -8.44 -7.90
CA HIS A 87 -4.52 -8.49 -6.48
C HIS A 87 -3.53 -7.40 -6.05
N LEU A 88 -2.53 -7.10 -6.86
CA LEU A 88 -1.57 -6.06 -6.57
C LEU A 88 -2.22 -4.66 -6.58
N ARG A 89 -3.11 -4.39 -7.54
CA ARG A 89 -3.90 -3.14 -7.58
C ARG A 89 -4.79 -3.02 -6.35
N GLN A 90 -5.51 -4.08 -5.99
CA GLN A 90 -6.35 -4.09 -4.79
C GLN A 90 -5.51 -3.90 -3.52
N SER A 91 -4.35 -4.56 -3.41
CA SER A 91 -3.45 -4.46 -2.25
C SER A 91 -2.88 -3.05 -2.10
N LYS A 92 -2.48 -2.40 -3.21
CA LYS A 92 -2.04 -0.99 -3.20
C LYS A 92 -3.13 -0.05 -2.69
N LEU A 93 -4.37 -0.21 -3.17
CA LEU A 93 -5.51 0.60 -2.72
C LEU A 93 -5.79 0.40 -1.24
N VAL A 94 -5.89 -0.86 -0.80
CA VAL A 94 -6.14 -1.23 0.61
C VAL A 94 -5.03 -0.71 1.51
N GLY A 95 -3.76 -0.93 1.15
CA GLY A 95 -2.61 -0.47 1.93
C GLY A 95 -2.57 1.04 2.08
N HIS A 96 -2.86 1.79 1.01
CA HIS A 96 -2.91 3.25 1.06
C HIS A 96 -4.04 3.76 1.98
N ALA A 97 -5.23 3.16 1.91
CA ALA A 97 -6.35 3.50 2.79
C ALA A 97 -6.02 3.24 4.27
N ILE A 98 -5.41 2.09 4.58
CA ILE A 98 -4.98 1.74 5.94
C ILE A 98 -3.95 2.73 6.46
N GLN A 99 -2.93 3.04 5.66
CA GLN A 99 -1.88 3.99 6.06
C GLN A 99 -2.46 5.37 6.34
N THR A 100 -3.36 5.83 5.48
CA THR A 100 -4.03 7.14 5.62
C THR A 100 -4.86 7.18 6.90
N ALA A 101 -5.71 6.17 7.13
CA ALA A 101 -6.53 6.07 8.34
C ALA A 101 -5.69 6.00 9.62
N ASN A 102 -4.62 5.18 9.63
CA ASN A 102 -3.73 5.06 10.79
C ASN A 102 -3.01 6.37 11.09
N SER A 103 -2.61 7.15 10.07
CA SER A 103 -1.98 8.46 10.28
C SER A 103 -2.92 9.51 10.89
N GLN A 104 -4.23 9.37 10.66
CA GLN A 104 -5.27 10.23 11.23
C GLN A 104 -5.68 9.77 12.64
N PHE A 105 -5.36 8.53 13.00
CA PHE A 105 -5.70 7.98 14.30
C PHE A 105 -4.80 8.57 15.38
N ARG A 106 -5.41 9.30 16.33
CA ARG A 106 -4.70 9.83 17.50
C ARG A 106 -4.20 8.69 18.40
N SER A 107 -2.89 8.54 18.54
CA SER A 107 -2.26 7.48 19.35
C SER A 107 -2.63 7.53 20.84
N VAL A 108 -2.88 8.72 21.39
CA VAL A 108 -3.43 8.90 22.74
C VAL A 108 -4.77 8.18 22.95
N ASN A 109 -5.51 7.96 21.87
CA ASN A 109 -6.81 7.29 21.87
C ASN A 109 -6.71 5.82 21.44
N THR A 110 -5.54 5.21 21.41
CA THR A 110 -5.41 3.75 21.28
C THR A 110 -6.08 3.08 22.49
N LEU A 111 -6.97 2.11 22.25
CA LEU A 111 -7.75 1.47 23.31
C LEU A 111 -6.82 0.74 24.28
N LYS A 112 -6.82 1.15 25.54
CA LYS A 112 -6.02 0.51 26.58
C LYS A 112 -6.58 -0.86 26.94
N ALA A 113 -5.72 -1.75 27.44
CA ALA A 113 -6.10 -3.10 27.86
C ALA A 113 -7.19 -3.13 28.95
N ASP A 114 -7.27 -2.09 29.78
CA ASP A 114 -8.27 -1.93 30.85
C ASP A 114 -9.59 -1.27 30.38
N GLY A 115 -9.61 -0.76 29.15
CA GLY A 115 -10.73 -0.03 28.56
C GLY A 115 -11.02 1.31 29.21
N SER A 116 -10.11 1.87 30.00
CA SER A 116 -10.32 3.13 30.73
C SER A 116 -10.60 4.32 29.81
N ASN A 117 -10.08 4.29 28.57
CA ASN A 117 -10.28 5.32 27.54
C ASN A 117 -11.27 4.90 26.43
N PHE A 118 -12.16 3.93 26.69
CA PHE A 118 -13.07 3.39 25.66
C PHE A 118 -13.91 4.48 24.97
N GLY A 119 -14.35 5.50 25.70
CA GLY A 119 -15.11 6.62 25.15
C GLY A 119 -14.32 7.45 24.14
N ASP A 120 -13.08 7.80 24.46
CA ASP A 120 -12.21 8.56 23.56
C ASP A 120 -11.79 7.75 22.34
N TRP A 121 -11.49 6.46 22.54
CA TRP A 121 -11.22 5.52 21.46
C TRP A 121 -12.42 5.41 20.50
N TYR A 122 -13.64 5.28 21.04
CA TYR A 122 -14.87 5.17 20.25
C TYR A 122 -15.08 6.40 19.37
N GLN A 123 -14.90 7.62 19.90
CA GLN A 123 -15.05 8.84 19.13
C GLN A 123 -13.98 8.94 18.02
N ASN A 124 -12.73 8.61 18.34
CA ASN A 124 -11.64 8.62 17.36
C ASN A 124 -11.88 7.61 16.24
N MET A 125 -12.40 6.41 16.56
CA MET A 125 -12.80 5.40 15.57
C MET A 125 -13.90 5.91 14.65
N ALA A 126 -14.93 6.58 15.19
CA ALA A 126 -16.00 7.16 14.39
C ALA A 126 -15.50 8.29 13.47
N GLU A 127 -14.57 9.12 13.94
CA GLU A 127 -13.93 10.17 13.13
C GLU A 127 -13.13 9.59 11.97
N VAL A 128 -12.26 8.60 12.24
CA VAL A 128 -11.45 7.93 11.21
C VAL A 128 -12.34 7.18 10.22
N ALA A 129 -13.40 6.52 10.68
CA ALA A 129 -14.36 5.84 9.82
C ALA A 129 -15.09 6.81 8.89
N ARG A 130 -15.53 7.97 9.40
CA ARG A 130 -16.18 9.01 8.58
C ARG A 130 -15.29 9.51 7.45
N LEU A 131 -13.98 9.63 7.71
CA LEU A 131 -13.02 10.14 6.73
C LEU A 131 -12.58 9.09 5.71
N ASN A 132 -12.57 7.79 6.08
CA ASN A 132 -11.92 6.75 5.28
C ASN A 132 -12.86 5.59 4.85
N LEU A 133 -13.99 5.37 5.52
CA LEU A 133 -14.82 4.16 5.45
C LEU A 133 -16.31 4.45 5.21
N LYS A 134 -16.61 5.49 4.41
CA LYS A 134 -17.95 5.97 4.00
C LYS A 134 -18.86 6.53 5.10
N ASP A 135 -18.87 5.97 6.30
CA ASP A 135 -19.75 6.37 7.41
C ASP A 135 -19.00 6.31 8.74
N ALA A 136 -19.30 7.25 9.64
CA ALA A 136 -18.86 7.23 11.03
C ALA A 136 -19.30 5.95 11.78
N ARG A 137 -20.40 5.33 11.33
CA ARG A 137 -20.96 4.11 11.93
C ARG A 137 -20.42 2.81 11.35
N PHE A 138 -19.44 2.87 10.45
CA PHE A 138 -18.89 1.70 9.76
C PHE A 138 -18.58 0.51 10.68
N PHE A 139 -17.91 0.76 11.81
CA PHE A 139 -17.53 -0.30 12.76
C PHE A 139 -18.69 -0.84 13.60
N PHE A 140 -19.80 -0.11 13.64
CA PHE A 140 -20.94 -0.39 14.52
C PHE A 140 -22.08 -1.09 13.78
N GLU A 141 -21.90 -1.38 12.49
CA GLU A 141 -22.84 -2.07 11.63
C GLU A 141 -22.12 -3.17 10.84
N VAL A 142 -22.88 -4.13 10.31
CA VAL A 142 -22.32 -5.21 9.50
C VAL A 142 -21.91 -4.68 8.13
N CYS A 143 -20.66 -4.91 7.73
CA CYS A 143 -20.18 -4.57 6.40
C CYS A 143 -20.19 -5.79 5.47
N THR A 144 -20.90 -5.68 4.34
CA THR A 144 -20.95 -6.73 3.31
C THR A 144 -19.86 -6.58 2.25
N ASN A 145 -19.16 -5.45 2.22
CA ASN A 145 -18.10 -5.21 1.25
C ASN A 145 -16.76 -5.72 1.78
N SER A 146 -16.22 -6.75 1.12
CA SER A 146 -14.98 -7.42 1.54
C SER A 146 -13.73 -6.52 1.53
N THR A 147 -13.69 -5.50 0.68
CA THR A 147 -12.55 -4.55 0.64
C THR A 147 -12.59 -3.62 1.84
N TYR A 148 -13.77 -3.05 2.15
CA TYR A 148 -13.93 -2.22 3.34
C TYR A 148 -13.73 -3.03 4.62
N GLU A 149 -14.20 -4.28 4.69
CA GLU A 149 -13.91 -5.18 5.82
C GLU A 149 -12.40 -5.36 6.04
N LYS A 150 -11.62 -5.62 4.98
CA LYS A 150 -10.15 -5.74 5.11
C LYS A 150 -9.50 -4.46 5.67
N ILE A 151 -9.91 -3.30 5.16
CA ILE A 151 -9.39 -2.01 5.61
C ILE A 151 -9.80 -1.75 7.07
N GLY A 152 -11.08 -1.93 7.38
CA GLY A 152 -11.62 -1.75 8.73
C GLY A 152 -10.96 -2.65 9.76
N ARG A 153 -10.76 -3.94 9.45
CA ARG A 153 -10.12 -4.87 10.39
C ARG A 153 -8.70 -4.43 10.70
N ALA A 154 -7.95 -3.99 9.70
CA ALA A 154 -6.60 -3.48 9.89
C ALA A 154 -6.56 -2.21 10.75
N ILE A 155 -7.48 -1.27 10.52
CA ILE A 155 -7.59 -0.04 11.34
C ILE A 155 -7.95 -0.39 12.79
N LEU A 156 -8.90 -1.31 13.00
CA LEU A 156 -9.31 -1.73 14.35
C LEU A 156 -8.18 -2.43 15.09
N ILE A 157 -7.43 -3.32 14.43
CA ILE A 157 -6.24 -3.95 15.03
C ILE A 157 -5.17 -2.91 15.37
N ALA A 158 -4.96 -1.90 14.53
CA ALA A 158 -3.98 -0.85 14.79
C ALA A 158 -4.40 0.11 15.91
N SER A 159 -5.69 0.15 16.28
CA SER A 159 -6.25 1.10 17.23
C SER A 159 -6.39 0.57 18.66
N ILE A 160 -5.93 -0.65 18.93
CA ILE A 160 -6.08 -1.31 20.23
C ILE A 160 -4.72 -1.71 20.84
N ASP A 161 -4.70 -1.89 22.15
CA ASP A 161 -3.55 -2.42 22.87
C ASP A 161 -3.16 -3.81 22.36
N GLN A 162 -1.86 -4.07 22.30
CA GLN A 162 -1.29 -5.31 21.75
C GLN A 162 -1.83 -6.57 22.45
N SER A 163 -2.16 -6.49 23.74
CA SER A 163 -2.73 -7.62 24.49
C SER A 163 -4.12 -8.05 24.00
N LEU A 164 -4.84 -7.20 23.27
CA LEU A 164 -6.17 -7.46 22.73
C LEU A 164 -6.14 -7.99 21.29
N VAL A 165 -5.02 -7.81 20.58
CA VAL A 165 -4.90 -8.09 19.14
C VAL A 165 -5.19 -9.54 18.79
N ALA A 166 -4.65 -10.50 19.54
CA ALA A 166 -4.82 -11.92 19.23
C ALA A 166 -6.30 -12.35 19.30
N GLU A 167 -7.02 -11.89 20.32
CA GLU A 167 -8.47 -12.15 20.46
C GLU A 167 -9.24 -11.52 19.30
N MET A 168 -8.91 -10.28 18.94
CA MET A 168 -9.60 -9.56 17.87
C MET A 168 -9.32 -10.15 16.49
N GLN A 169 -8.11 -10.62 16.22
CA GLN A 169 -7.76 -11.24 14.94
C GLN A 169 -8.51 -12.54 14.67
N ALA A 170 -8.90 -13.27 15.72
CA ALA A 170 -9.69 -14.50 15.61
C ALA A 170 -11.13 -14.25 15.13
N LEU A 171 -11.61 -13.02 15.21
CA LEU A 171 -12.97 -12.67 14.83
C LEU A 171 -13.08 -12.34 13.33
N PRO A 172 -14.13 -12.82 12.65
CA PRO A 172 -14.21 -12.79 11.19
C PRO A 172 -14.50 -11.42 10.60
N THR A 173 -15.13 -10.51 11.35
CA THR A 173 -15.61 -9.22 10.84
C THR A 173 -15.26 -8.07 11.79
N CYS A 174 -15.14 -6.85 11.24
CA CYS A 174 -14.99 -5.62 12.01
C CYS A 174 -16.06 -5.48 13.09
N PHE A 175 -17.31 -5.76 12.71
CA PHE A 175 -18.46 -5.66 13.59
C PHE A 175 -18.37 -6.64 14.77
N ALA A 176 -17.93 -7.88 14.52
CA ALA A 176 -17.73 -8.86 15.59
C ALA A 176 -16.62 -8.43 16.55
N MET A 177 -15.52 -7.89 16.01
CA MET A 177 -14.43 -7.34 16.80
C MET A 177 -14.90 -6.20 17.70
N TYR A 178 -15.59 -5.21 17.14
CA TYR A 178 -16.16 -4.10 17.91
C TYR A 178 -17.14 -4.59 18.98
N SER A 179 -18.06 -5.49 18.61
CA SER A 179 -19.07 -6.03 19.53
C SER A 179 -18.44 -6.77 20.71
N ASN A 180 -17.36 -7.52 20.48
CA ASN A 180 -16.61 -8.17 21.55
C ASN A 180 -15.96 -7.13 22.48
N LEU A 181 -15.24 -6.13 21.94
CA LEU A 181 -14.62 -5.07 22.75
C LEU A 181 -15.67 -4.32 23.59
N LEU A 182 -16.82 -4.00 22.99
CA LEU A 182 -17.93 -3.36 23.70
C LEU A 182 -18.46 -4.23 24.84
N ALA A 183 -18.61 -5.54 24.63
CA ALA A 183 -19.04 -6.46 25.67
C ALA A 183 -18.00 -6.57 26.80
N LYS A 184 -16.72 -6.67 26.43
CA LYS A 184 -15.58 -6.79 27.37
C LYS A 184 -15.46 -5.57 28.28
N PHE A 185 -15.62 -4.37 27.74
CA PHE A 185 -15.46 -3.12 28.48
C PHE A 185 -16.77 -2.50 28.96
N LYS A 186 -17.88 -3.24 28.90
CA LYS A 186 -19.20 -2.75 29.35
C LYS A 186 -19.19 -2.26 30.80
N THR A 187 -18.47 -2.95 31.68
CA THR A 187 -18.34 -2.57 33.09
C THR A 187 -17.50 -1.31 33.26
N SER A 188 -16.35 -1.19 32.57
CA SER A 188 -15.52 0.01 32.55
C SER A 188 -16.31 1.22 32.04
N LEU A 189 -17.09 1.03 30.97
CA LEU A 189 -18.00 2.05 30.44
C LEU A 189 -19.06 2.47 31.46
N ARG A 190 -19.65 1.50 32.17
CA ARG A 190 -20.63 1.78 33.22
C ARG A 190 -20.02 2.55 34.39
N ALA A 191 -18.81 2.20 34.80
CA ALA A 191 -18.06 2.90 35.83
C ALA A 191 -17.75 4.34 35.40
N ALA A 192 -17.32 4.57 34.16
CA ALA A 192 -17.09 5.89 33.61
C ALA A 192 -18.38 6.75 33.61
N GLN A 193 -19.50 6.18 33.17
CA GLN A 193 -20.81 6.85 33.24
C GLN A 193 -21.21 7.19 34.68
N MET A 194 -20.98 6.27 35.61
CA MET A 194 -21.29 6.49 37.02
C MET A 194 -20.39 7.56 37.65
N ASN A 195 -19.13 7.64 37.21
CA ASN A 195 -18.22 8.70 37.63
C ASN A 195 -18.72 10.08 37.16
N ILE A 196 -19.10 10.20 35.88
CA ILE A 196 -19.71 11.43 35.34
C ILE A 196 -20.99 11.79 36.11
N TYR A 197 -21.85 10.81 36.39
CA TYR A 197 -23.07 11.03 37.19
C TYR A 197 -22.75 11.53 38.61
N ASN A 198 -21.75 10.95 39.26
CA ASN A 198 -21.33 11.36 40.60
C ASN A 198 -20.71 12.77 40.59
N LYS A 199 -19.89 13.11 39.58
CA LYS A 199 -19.38 14.48 39.36
C LYS A 199 -20.56 15.45 39.20
N PHE A 200 -21.55 15.09 38.39
CA PHE A 200 -22.75 15.91 38.14
C PHE A 200 -23.57 16.13 39.41
N ARG A 201 -23.79 15.09 40.22
CA ARG A 201 -24.49 15.22 41.50
C ARG A 201 -23.77 16.09 42.52
N ARG A 202 -22.45 16.18 42.42
CA ARG A 202 -21.61 17.02 43.29
C ARG A 202 -21.47 18.44 42.75
N PHE A 203 -21.77 18.66 41.47
CA PHE A 203 -21.76 19.99 40.87
C PHE A 203 -22.79 20.87 41.59
N ARG A 204 -22.34 22.04 42.02
CA ARG A 204 -23.19 23.08 42.60
C ARG A 204 -23.09 24.32 41.74
N ILE A 205 -24.25 24.91 41.46
CA ILE A 205 -24.32 26.19 40.77
C ILE A 205 -23.99 27.25 41.80
N ASP A 206 -22.95 28.05 41.53
CA ASP A 206 -22.70 29.28 42.26
C ASP A 206 -23.73 30.33 41.81
N PRO A 207 -24.66 30.76 42.68
CA PRO A 207 -25.69 31.73 42.32
C PRO A 207 -25.12 33.11 41.97
N ASP A 208 -23.88 33.40 42.38
CA ASP A 208 -23.18 34.66 42.08
C ASP A 208 -22.23 34.54 40.87
N GLY A 209 -22.12 33.33 40.29
CA GLY A 209 -21.24 33.03 39.17
C GLY A 209 -21.79 33.45 37.80
N HIS A 210 -20.88 33.78 36.87
CA HIS A 210 -21.27 34.10 35.49
C HIS A 210 -21.75 32.85 34.74
N ASN A 211 -22.88 32.95 34.03
CA ASN A 211 -23.48 31.83 33.25
C ASN A 211 -22.50 31.15 32.27
N ALA A 212 -21.53 31.90 31.74
CA ALA A 212 -20.48 31.37 30.87
C ALA A 212 -19.50 30.42 31.60
N GLY A 213 -19.21 30.68 32.88
CA GLY A 213 -18.39 29.80 33.72
C GLY A 213 -19.09 28.47 34.01
N ILE A 214 -20.37 28.54 34.38
CA ILE A 214 -21.23 27.37 34.61
C ILE A 214 -21.29 26.47 33.36
N ALA A 215 -21.44 27.07 32.17
CA ALA A 215 -21.47 26.32 30.91
C ALA A 215 -20.11 25.67 30.57
N SER A 216 -19.00 26.33 30.90
CA SER A 216 -17.65 25.77 30.72
C SER A 216 -17.41 24.59 31.66
N ASP A 217 -17.75 24.73 32.94
CA ASP A 217 -17.58 23.68 33.95
C ASP A 217 -18.43 22.44 33.63
N LEU A 218 -19.64 22.65 33.12
CA LEU A 218 -20.51 21.57 32.67
C LEU A 218 -19.95 20.84 31.44
N LYS A 219 -19.23 21.55 30.56
CA LYS A 219 -18.57 20.97 29.39
C LYS A 219 -17.36 20.11 29.79
N ASP A 220 -16.60 20.55 30.78
CA ASP A 220 -15.44 19.81 31.31
C ASP A 220 -15.84 18.60 32.15
N LEU A 221 -17.10 18.50 32.59
CA LEU A 221 -17.62 17.34 33.30
C LEU A 221 -17.55 16.02 32.51
N ARG A 222 -17.46 16.12 31.18
CA ARG A 222 -17.32 14.98 30.25
C ARG A 222 -15.86 14.57 30.00
N ARG A 223 -14.87 15.36 30.45
CA ARG A 223 -13.45 15.02 30.44
C ARG A 223 -13.04 14.29 31.73
#